data_AF-A0A9D6CMS7-F1
#
_entry.id   AF-A0A9D6CMS7-F1
#
_cell.length_a   1.000
_cell.length_b   1.000
_cell.length_c   1.000
_cell.angle_alpha   90.00
_cell.angle_beta   90.00
_cell.angle_gamma   90.00
#
_symmetry.space_group_name_H-M   'P 1'
#
loop_
_entity.id
_entity.type
_entity.pdbx_description
1 polymer ?
#
loop_
_entity_poly.entity_id
_entity_poly.type
_entity_poly.pdbx_seq_one_letter_code
_entity_poly.pdbx_strand_id
1 'polypeptide(L)'
;MPIRPEDQADIDAMPPALRELIEAELAAGNDVVEVGHSFPAPPVGCYVQLARPVQSRPRASSEGVSFYDRNTSRYSGEYTDPKRWYFVLEPPHAPEPEPDMDAIRAAASASAATVAATHVPVAAAPPAPPPVEAAPRATAAGSTSLLERFRRSMTMDYEKFHDGVGYDLDLLDEASPEERGQIERLLLSRGVQDWRDVEALAALDTPKAQAKLREALQEGDSQIQVAVLNYAPELAGADDRTAALVAALETAEFYGGLTQAMTEAEEFHPPAVVDALFRGVLRRSGEIATNFAALLMYVHDKAEEPFDWELRPFFLEFNTDDMAERRRWFLELCDRLEVDAEQLLARLE
;
A
#
# COMPACT_ATOMS: atom_id res chain seq x y z
N MET A 1 12.09 -18.23 -31.03
CA MET A 1 11.01 -18.92 -31.73
C MET A 1 10.53 -18.08 -32.90
N PRO A 2 10.14 -18.71 -34.02
CA PRO A 2 9.36 -18.00 -35.04
C PRO A 2 8.09 -17.42 -34.40
N ILE A 3 7.63 -16.27 -34.90
CA ILE A 3 6.33 -15.68 -34.53
C ILE A 3 5.25 -16.76 -34.69
N ARG A 4 4.42 -16.94 -33.67
CA ARG A 4 3.33 -17.91 -33.75
C ARG A 4 2.28 -17.39 -34.74
N PRO A 5 1.66 -18.24 -35.57
CA PRO A 5 0.68 -17.78 -36.57
C PRO A 5 -0.46 -16.95 -35.99
N GLU A 6 -0.88 -17.23 -34.75
CA GLU A 6 -1.90 -16.47 -34.03
C GLU A 6 -1.49 -15.03 -33.70
N ASP A 7 -0.20 -14.78 -33.44
CA ASP A 7 0.31 -13.45 -33.06
C ASP A 7 0.56 -12.55 -34.28
N GLN A 8 0.55 -13.11 -35.49
CA GLN A 8 0.93 -12.39 -36.70
C GLN A 8 0.00 -11.21 -36.99
N ALA A 9 -1.31 -11.38 -36.75
CA ALA A 9 -2.29 -10.31 -36.99
C ALA A 9 -2.05 -9.09 -36.08
N ASP A 10 -1.65 -9.32 -34.83
CA ASP A 10 -1.37 -8.25 -33.87
C ASP A 10 -0.07 -7.52 -34.21
N ILE A 11 0.97 -8.26 -34.60
CA ILE A 11 2.23 -7.68 -35.08
C ILE A 11 1.97 -6.87 -36.35
N ASP A 12 1.18 -7.38 -37.29
CA ASP A 12 0.80 -6.68 -38.52
C ASP A 12 0.02 -5.39 -38.25
N ALA A 13 -0.73 -5.31 -37.15
CA ALA A 13 -1.44 -4.10 -36.74
C ALA A 13 -0.54 -3.02 -36.11
N MET A 14 0.68 -3.38 -35.68
CA MET A 14 1.60 -2.41 -35.06
C MET A 14 2.06 -1.34 -36.07
N PRO A 15 2.40 -0.13 -35.60
CA PRO A 15 3.00 0.91 -36.42
C PRO A 15 4.26 0.42 -37.16
N PRO A 16 4.51 0.86 -38.41
CA PRO A 16 5.61 0.35 -39.23
C PRO A 16 6.97 0.36 -38.53
N ALA A 17 7.29 1.42 -37.79
CA ALA A 17 8.58 1.55 -37.10
C ALA A 17 8.79 0.51 -35.97
N LEU A 18 7.72 0.04 -35.31
CA LEU A 18 7.81 -1.02 -34.30
C LEU A 18 7.86 -2.40 -34.94
N ARG A 19 7.17 -2.62 -36.07
CA ARG A 19 7.27 -3.87 -36.84
C ARG A 19 8.68 -4.06 -37.39
N GLU A 20 9.25 -3.01 -37.99
CA GLU A 20 10.63 -3.01 -38.49
C GLU A 20 11.63 -3.33 -37.36
N LEU A 21 11.39 -2.84 -36.14
CA LEU A 21 12.19 -3.18 -34.97
C LEU A 21 12.09 -4.67 -34.62
N ILE A 22 10.88 -5.24 -34.58
CA ILE A 22 10.67 -6.66 -34.29
C ILE A 22 11.35 -7.52 -35.38
N GLU A 23 11.15 -7.19 -36.65
CA GLU A 23 11.78 -7.89 -37.78
C GLU A 23 13.31 -7.84 -37.71
N ALA A 24 13.89 -6.68 -37.38
CA ALA A 24 15.33 -6.52 -37.22
C ALA A 24 15.88 -7.35 -36.05
N GLU A 25 15.16 -7.43 -34.93
CA GLU A 25 15.52 -8.26 -33.78
C GLU A 25 15.45 -9.75 -34.09
N LEU A 26 14.39 -10.20 -34.77
CA LEU A 26 14.27 -11.58 -35.23
C LEU A 26 15.38 -11.95 -36.22
N ALA A 27 15.74 -11.03 -37.13
CA ALA A 27 16.87 -11.21 -38.05
C ALA A 27 18.23 -11.27 -37.31
N ALA A 28 18.36 -10.58 -36.18
CA ALA A 28 19.50 -10.68 -35.26
C ALA A 28 19.47 -11.93 -34.36
N GLY A 29 18.50 -12.83 -34.58
CA GLY A 29 18.32 -14.09 -33.85
C GLY A 29 17.71 -13.90 -32.45
N ASN A 30 17.12 -12.74 -32.15
CA ASN A 30 16.27 -12.57 -30.98
C ASN A 30 14.96 -13.34 -31.18
N ASP A 31 14.20 -13.49 -30.11
CA ASP A 31 12.98 -14.29 -30.11
C ASP A 31 11.84 -13.50 -29.45
N VAL A 32 10.62 -13.67 -29.94
CA VAL A 32 9.41 -13.21 -29.23
C VAL A 32 9.07 -14.23 -28.16
N VAL A 33 8.93 -13.75 -26.92
CA VAL A 33 8.50 -14.54 -25.75
C VAL A 33 6.98 -14.51 -25.61
N GLU A 34 6.41 -13.32 -25.77
CA GLU A 34 5.00 -13.07 -25.49
C GLU A 34 4.45 -11.97 -26.39
N VAL A 35 3.20 -12.14 -26.82
CA VAL A 35 2.37 -11.07 -27.37
C VAL A 35 1.13 -10.98 -26.48
N GLY A 36 0.83 -9.78 -25.98
CA GLY A 36 -0.24 -9.59 -25.00
C GLY A 36 -1.03 -8.30 -25.19
N HIS A 37 -2.24 -8.29 -24.63
CA HIS A 37 -3.22 -7.21 -24.74
C HIS A 37 -3.65 -6.79 -23.33
N SER A 38 -2.80 -6.02 -22.67
CA SER A 38 -2.99 -5.45 -21.33
C SER A 38 -1.76 -4.62 -21.00
N PHE A 39 -1.69 -4.10 -19.77
CA PHE A 39 -0.58 -3.29 -19.29
C PHE A 39 0.80 -3.84 -19.75
N PRO A 40 1.63 -3.01 -20.42
CA PRO A 40 1.48 -1.56 -20.59
C PRO A 40 0.59 -1.10 -21.76
N ALA A 41 0.13 -2.03 -22.62
CA ALA A 41 -0.74 -1.72 -23.75
C ALA A 41 -2.20 -1.48 -23.32
N PRO A 42 -2.87 -0.43 -23.83
CA PRO A 42 -4.31 -0.30 -23.69
C PRO A 42 -5.04 -1.38 -24.51
N PRO A 43 -6.35 -1.62 -24.28
CA PRO A 43 -7.11 -2.65 -25.00
C PRO A 43 -7.14 -2.52 -26.53
N VAL A 44 -6.85 -1.33 -27.06
CA VAL A 44 -6.82 -1.04 -28.51
C VAL A 44 -5.48 -1.38 -29.17
N GLY A 45 -4.49 -1.87 -28.41
CA GLY A 45 -3.17 -2.23 -28.94
C GLY A 45 -2.63 -3.53 -28.35
N CYS A 46 -1.32 -3.73 -28.50
CA CYS A 46 -0.62 -4.92 -28.01
C CYS A 46 0.82 -4.59 -27.59
N TYR A 47 1.42 -5.47 -26.80
CA TYR A 47 2.87 -5.49 -26.58
C TYR A 47 3.49 -6.76 -27.12
N VAL A 48 4.76 -6.66 -27.53
CA VAL A 48 5.61 -7.77 -27.92
C VAL A 48 6.81 -7.81 -26.99
N GLN A 49 6.94 -8.85 -26.18
CA GLN A 49 8.09 -9.04 -25.30
C GLN A 49 9.16 -9.89 -25.98
N LEU A 50 10.38 -9.37 -26.02
CA LEU A 50 11.55 -10.05 -26.58
C LEU A 50 12.26 -10.90 -25.52
N ALA A 51 12.94 -11.95 -25.96
CA ALA A 51 13.71 -12.84 -25.10
C ALA A 51 15.04 -12.21 -24.63
N ARG A 52 15.56 -11.26 -25.40
CA ARG A 52 16.80 -10.53 -25.12
C ARG A 52 16.57 -9.03 -25.34
N PRO A 53 17.35 -8.15 -24.69
CA PRO A 53 17.33 -6.72 -24.99
C PRO A 53 17.54 -6.44 -26.47
N VAL A 54 17.02 -5.31 -26.95
CA VAL A 54 17.14 -4.89 -28.35
C VAL A 54 18.62 -4.68 -28.70
N GLN A 55 19.08 -5.29 -29.79
CA GLN A 55 20.48 -5.26 -30.25
C GLN A 55 20.65 -4.57 -31.61
N SER A 56 19.58 -4.48 -32.39
CA SER A 56 19.57 -3.94 -33.76
C SER A 56 19.72 -2.42 -33.81
N ARG A 57 19.47 -1.72 -32.69
CA ARG A 57 19.57 -0.27 -32.61
C ARG A 57 19.92 0.24 -31.21
N PRO A 58 20.42 1.48 -31.07
CA PRO A 58 20.61 2.10 -29.76
C PRO A 58 19.29 2.22 -28.97
N ARG A 59 19.41 2.14 -27.65
CA ARG A 59 18.35 2.45 -26.66
C ARG A 59 18.08 3.96 -26.59
N ALA A 60 17.49 4.48 -27.65
CA ALA A 60 17.17 5.89 -27.80
C ALA A 60 15.90 6.08 -28.64
N SER A 61 15.15 7.12 -28.30
CA SER A 61 14.00 7.58 -29.08
C SER A 61 14.44 8.05 -30.47
N SER A 62 13.62 7.77 -31.48
CA SER A 62 13.77 8.26 -32.85
C SER A 62 12.43 8.73 -33.38
N GLU A 63 12.40 9.18 -34.64
CA GLU A 63 11.14 9.48 -35.31
C GLU A 63 10.20 8.26 -35.24
N GLY A 64 8.98 8.47 -34.73
CA GLY A 64 7.94 7.45 -34.61
C GLY A 64 8.08 6.42 -33.47
N VAL A 65 9.19 6.41 -32.72
CA VAL A 65 9.41 5.46 -31.61
C VAL A 65 10.06 6.15 -30.43
N SER A 66 9.42 6.07 -29.26
CA SER A 66 9.99 6.54 -28.00
C SER A 66 10.54 5.37 -27.21
N PHE A 67 11.75 5.51 -26.67
CA PHE A 67 12.36 4.53 -25.77
C PHE A 67 12.33 5.03 -24.34
N TYR A 68 12.03 4.14 -23.40
CA TYR A 68 12.15 4.39 -21.98
C TYR A 68 12.86 3.24 -21.27
N ASP A 69 13.83 3.61 -20.43
CA ASP A 69 14.47 2.68 -19.51
C ASP A 69 13.55 2.43 -18.31
N ARG A 70 13.47 1.18 -17.88
CA ARG A 70 12.56 0.70 -16.84
C ARG A 70 13.32 -0.28 -15.95
N ASN A 71 12.99 -0.29 -14.67
CA ASN A 71 13.54 -1.29 -13.74
C ASN A 71 12.40 -2.00 -13.03
N THR A 72 11.54 -2.65 -13.82
CA THR A 72 10.42 -3.42 -13.29
C THR A 72 10.78 -4.91 -13.26
N SER A 73 10.08 -5.68 -12.43
CA SER A 73 10.23 -7.14 -12.40
C SER A 73 9.79 -7.83 -13.70
N ARG A 74 9.04 -7.14 -14.57
CA ARG A 74 8.48 -7.71 -15.81
C ARG A 74 9.29 -7.39 -17.07
N TYR A 75 9.88 -6.19 -17.16
CA TYR A 75 10.65 -5.73 -18.31
C TYR A 75 11.59 -4.59 -17.95
N SER A 76 12.70 -4.47 -18.69
CA SER A 76 13.75 -3.44 -18.44
C SER A 76 13.75 -2.28 -19.44
N GLY A 77 13.10 -2.44 -20.59
CA GLY A 77 13.04 -1.38 -21.60
C GLY A 77 11.73 -1.46 -22.34
N GLU A 78 11.17 -0.30 -22.71
CA GLU A 78 9.99 -0.22 -23.55
C GLU A 78 10.24 0.72 -24.74
N TYR A 79 10.00 0.21 -25.95
CA TYR A 79 9.89 0.99 -27.17
C TYR A 79 8.41 1.13 -27.50
N THR A 80 7.92 2.35 -27.73
CA THR A 80 6.49 2.58 -27.92
C THR A 80 6.20 3.65 -28.96
N ASP A 81 5.03 3.59 -29.57
CA ASP A 81 4.55 4.58 -30.52
C ASP A 81 4.12 5.88 -29.81
N PRO A 82 3.92 6.99 -30.53
CA PRO A 82 3.57 8.28 -29.91
C PRO A 82 2.28 8.25 -29.09
N LYS A 83 1.34 7.35 -29.39
CA LYS A 83 0.08 7.22 -28.65
C LYS A 83 0.18 6.26 -27.46
N ARG A 84 1.30 5.55 -27.31
CA ARG A 84 1.49 4.50 -26.30
C ARG A 84 0.42 3.42 -26.37
N TRP A 85 0.07 3.00 -27.59
CA TRP A 85 -0.86 1.89 -27.83
C TRP A 85 -0.11 0.58 -28.08
N TYR A 86 1.07 0.67 -28.69
CA TYR A 86 1.87 -0.48 -29.07
C TYR A 86 3.25 -0.44 -28.43
N PHE A 87 3.75 -1.61 -28.02
CA PHE A 87 4.99 -1.71 -27.26
C PHE A 87 5.86 -2.86 -27.75
N VAL A 88 7.18 -2.64 -27.74
CA VAL A 88 8.20 -3.70 -27.81
C VAL A 88 8.97 -3.65 -26.49
N LEU A 89 8.94 -4.74 -25.74
CA LEU A 89 9.48 -4.83 -24.38
C LEU A 89 10.76 -5.66 -24.34
N GLU A 90 11.79 -5.14 -23.68
CA GLU A 90 12.98 -5.90 -23.34
C GLU A 90 12.72 -6.76 -22.08
N PRO A 91 13.33 -7.95 -21.95
CA PRO A 91 13.17 -8.77 -20.74
C PRO A 91 13.65 -8.01 -19.49
N PRO A 92 13.22 -8.40 -18.28
CA PRO A 92 13.70 -7.76 -17.05
C PRO A 92 15.22 -7.92 -16.95
N HIS A 93 15.89 -7.01 -16.24
CA HIS A 93 17.31 -7.17 -15.96
C HIS A 93 17.52 -8.49 -15.22
N ALA A 94 18.65 -9.16 -15.50
CA ALA A 94 19.07 -10.24 -14.64
C ALA A 94 19.11 -9.71 -13.20
N PRO A 95 18.57 -10.45 -12.21
CA PRO A 95 18.63 -10.01 -10.83
C PRO A 95 20.09 -9.70 -10.50
N GLU A 96 20.31 -8.59 -9.79
CA GLU A 96 21.64 -8.31 -9.27
C GLU A 96 22.11 -9.54 -8.47
N PRO A 97 23.39 -9.90 -8.56
CA PRO A 97 23.93 -10.99 -7.75
C PRO A 97 23.53 -10.77 -6.29
N GLU A 98 23.06 -11.84 -5.63
CA GLU A 98 22.70 -11.76 -4.23
C GLU A 98 23.85 -11.11 -3.44
N PRO A 99 23.56 -10.12 -2.58
CA PRO A 99 24.60 -9.50 -1.77
C PRO A 99 25.36 -10.57 -0.99
N ASP A 100 26.69 -10.48 -0.99
CA ASP A 100 27.51 -11.38 -0.18
C ASP A 100 27.29 -11.05 1.31
N MET A 101 26.35 -11.77 1.92
CA MET A 101 25.96 -11.58 3.32
C MET A 101 27.13 -11.86 4.26
N ASP A 102 28.11 -12.68 3.87
CA ASP A 102 29.32 -12.91 4.65
C ASP A 102 30.26 -11.71 4.57
N ALA A 103 30.44 -11.13 3.39
CA ALA A 103 31.19 -9.88 3.24
C ALA A 103 30.55 -8.72 4.00
N ILE A 104 29.21 -8.60 3.98
CA ILE A 104 28.47 -7.58 4.73
C ILE A 104 28.65 -7.79 6.24
N ARG A 105 28.51 -9.03 6.73
CA ARG A 105 28.75 -9.36 8.15
C ARG A 105 30.19 -9.10 8.57
N ALA A 106 31.16 -9.43 7.72
CA ALA A 106 32.57 -9.19 7.97
C ALA A 106 32.88 -7.69 8.03
N ALA A 107 32.33 -6.90 7.10
CA ALA A 107 32.46 -5.45 7.09
C ALA A 107 31.84 -4.81 8.34
N ALA A 108 30.62 -5.22 8.71
CA ALA A 108 29.95 -4.72 9.91
C ALA A 108 30.74 -5.06 11.19
N SER A 109 31.29 -6.27 11.27
CA SER A 109 32.13 -6.71 12.39
C SER A 109 33.45 -5.93 12.46
N ALA A 110 34.07 -5.65 11.32
CA ALA A 110 35.27 -4.84 11.24
C ALA A 110 35.00 -3.38 11.67
N SER A 111 33.89 -2.79 11.21
CA SER A 111 33.47 -1.45 11.64
C SER A 111 33.20 -1.40 13.15
N ALA A 112 32.53 -2.41 13.72
CA ALA A 112 32.30 -2.50 15.16
C ALA A 112 33.61 -2.60 15.96
N ALA A 113 34.58 -3.37 15.47
CA ALA A 113 35.91 -3.48 16.09
C ALA A 113 36.70 -2.15 16.03
N THR A 114 36.60 -1.41 14.92
CA THR A 114 37.23 -0.07 14.79
C THR A 114 36.61 0.95 15.75
N VAL A 115 35.28 0.95 15.90
CA VAL A 115 34.57 1.83 16.84
C VAL A 115 34.92 1.48 18.29
N ALA A 116 35.03 0.19 18.62
CA ALA A 116 35.46 -0.26 19.95
C ALA A 116 36.90 0.18 20.27
N ALA A 117 37.79 0.22 19.28
CA ALA A 117 39.19 0.65 19.45
C ALA A 117 39.37 2.18 19.57
N THR A 118 38.41 2.98 19.09
CA THR A 118 38.46 4.45 19.17
C THR A 118 37.71 5.01 20.39
N HIS A 119 37.04 4.17 21.16
CA HIS A 119 36.47 4.60 22.43
C HIS A 119 37.59 4.79 23.46
N VAL A 120 38.02 6.04 23.61
CA VAL A 120 38.92 6.46 24.69
C VAL A 120 38.28 6.05 26.02
N PRO A 121 38.94 5.25 26.87
CA PRO A 121 38.40 4.91 28.17
C PRO A 121 38.17 6.21 28.95
N VAL A 122 36.91 6.53 29.19
CA VAL A 122 36.52 7.59 30.13
C VAL A 122 37.09 7.20 31.49
N ALA A 123 37.81 8.14 32.10
CA ALA A 123 38.50 7.96 33.36
C ALA A 123 37.59 7.34 34.43
N ALA A 124 38.18 6.42 35.20
CA ALA A 124 37.54 5.58 36.19
C ALA A 124 36.52 6.32 37.07
N ALA A 125 35.28 5.83 37.04
CA ALA A 125 34.27 6.14 38.04
C ALA A 125 34.75 5.66 39.44
N PRO A 126 34.35 6.35 40.53
CA PRO A 126 34.69 5.96 41.90
C PRO A 126 34.21 4.54 42.24
N PRO A 127 34.87 3.86 43.20
CA PRO A 127 34.64 2.45 43.49
C PRO A 127 33.19 2.18 43.91
N ALA A 128 32.56 1.26 43.19
CA ALA A 128 31.24 0.73 43.51
C ALA A 128 31.28 -0.11 44.81
N PRO A 129 30.14 -0.20 45.54
CA PRO A 129 30.01 -1.01 46.76
C PRO A 129 30.28 -2.51 46.50
N PRO A 130 30.60 -3.28 47.56
CA PRO A 130 31.00 -4.68 47.45
C PRO A 130 29.93 -5.56 46.78
N PRO A 131 30.36 -6.64 46.09
CA PRO A 131 29.50 -7.48 45.28
C PRO A 131 28.52 -8.25 46.16
N VAL A 132 27.23 -8.13 45.84
CA VAL A 132 26.20 -9.04 46.32
C VAL A 132 26.42 -10.39 45.65
N GLU A 133 26.49 -11.42 46.49
CA GLU A 133 26.72 -12.83 46.18
C GLU A 133 25.81 -13.31 45.05
N ALA A 134 26.41 -13.69 43.93
CA ALA A 134 25.72 -14.11 42.73
C ALA A 134 25.11 -15.52 42.93
N ALA A 135 23.79 -15.59 42.91
CA ALA A 135 23.03 -16.83 42.74
C ALA A 135 23.44 -17.56 41.44
N PRO A 136 23.32 -18.89 41.39
CA PRO A 136 23.93 -19.71 40.33
C PRO A 136 23.33 -19.39 38.96
N ARG A 137 24.21 -19.01 38.02
CA ARG A 137 23.91 -18.94 36.59
C ARG A 137 23.66 -20.35 36.06
N ALA A 138 22.38 -20.69 35.89
CA ALA A 138 21.97 -21.80 35.06
C ALA A 138 22.18 -21.42 33.58
N THR A 139 23.12 -22.09 32.94
CA THR A 139 23.28 -22.13 31.49
C THR A 139 22.17 -22.99 30.88
N ALA A 140 21.18 -22.36 30.26
CA ALA A 140 20.24 -23.01 29.34
C ALA A 140 20.35 -22.34 27.97
N ALA A 141 20.66 -23.14 26.96
CA ALA A 141 20.76 -22.71 25.58
C ALA A 141 19.36 -22.37 25.02
N GLY A 142 19.20 -21.14 24.51
CA GLY A 142 18.53 -20.90 23.24
C GLY A 142 17.05 -20.50 23.21
N SER A 143 16.34 -20.30 24.32
CA SER A 143 14.97 -19.74 24.26
C SER A 143 15.04 -18.22 24.14
N THR A 144 14.88 -17.68 22.94
CA THR A 144 14.59 -16.25 22.74
C THR A 144 13.38 -15.88 23.59
N SER A 145 13.48 -14.85 24.45
CA SER A 145 12.36 -14.44 25.29
C SER A 145 11.16 -14.03 24.43
N LEU A 146 9.94 -14.17 24.96
CA LEU A 146 8.72 -13.76 24.24
C LEU A 146 8.77 -12.28 23.84
N LEU A 147 9.35 -11.43 24.70
CA LEU A 147 9.59 -10.02 24.38
C LEU A 147 10.48 -9.84 23.14
N GLU A 148 11.54 -10.64 22.99
CA GLU A 148 12.41 -10.58 21.80
C GLU A 148 11.72 -11.11 20.55
N ARG A 149 10.86 -12.14 20.69
CA ARG A 149 10.00 -12.59 19.58
C ARG A 149 9.04 -11.49 19.14
N PHE A 150 8.37 -10.83 20.09
CA PHE A 150 7.48 -9.70 19.81
C PHE A 150 8.23 -8.53 19.16
N ARG A 151 9.42 -8.17 19.65
CA ARG A 151 10.28 -7.15 19.01
C ARG A 151 10.61 -7.50 17.56
N ARG A 152 10.87 -8.77 17.27
CA ARG A 152 11.13 -9.23 15.91
C ARG A 152 9.87 -9.18 15.03
N SER A 153 8.67 -9.41 15.58
CA SER A 153 7.43 -9.22 14.83
C SER A 153 7.18 -7.75 14.49
N MET A 154 7.66 -6.81 15.31
CA MET A 154 7.52 -5.37 15.05
C MET A 154 8.33 -4.87 13.82
N THR A 155 9.38 -5.60 13.41
CA THR A 155 10.12 -5.28 12.19
C THR A 155 9.27 -5.65 10.97
N MET A 156 8.86 -4.64 10.20
CA MET A 156 8.14 -4.82 8.93
C MET A 156 9.14 -5.20 7.83
N ASP A 157 8.90 -6.34 7.17
CA ASP A 157 9.59 -6.74 5.94
C ASP A 157 8.59 -6.74 4.76
N TYR A 158 9.09 -7.00 3.55
CA TYR A 158 8.27 -6.93 2.33
C TYR A 158 7.10 -7.92 2.37
N GLU A 159 7.35 -9.16 2.84
CA GLU A 159 6.33 -10.20 2.91
C GLU A 159 5.22 -9.80 3.89
N LYS A 160 5.58 -9.34 5.09
CA LYS A 160 4.59 -8.88 6.07
C LYS A 160 3.77 -7.70 5.58
N PHE A 161 4.39 -6.75 4.89
CA PHE A 161 3.66 -5.63 4.31
C PHE A 161 2.71 -6.09 3.19
N HIS A 162 3.19 -6.94 2.28
CA HIS A 162 2.43 -7.46 1.16
C HIS A 162 1.23 -8.31 1.60
N ASP A 163 1.44 -9.18 2.59
CA ASP A 163 0.43 -10.13 3.08
C ASP A 163 -0.40 -9.57 4.26
N GLY A 164 -0.16 -8.32 4.67
CA GLY A 164 -0.90 -7.67 5.76
C GLY A 164 -0.65 -8.32 7.13
N VAL A 165 0.52 -8.88 7.36
CA VAL A 165 0.86 -9.58 8.61
C VAL A 165 1.11 -8.56 9.74
N GLY A 166 0.26 -8.61 10.76
CA GLY A 166 0.37 -7.82 11.99
C GLY A 166 1.50 -8.26 12.93
N TYR A 167 1.44 -7.83 14.19
CA TYR A 167 2.34 -8.38 15.21
C TYR A 167 1.97 -9.84 15.54
N ASP A 168 2.91 -10.59 16.13
CA ASP A 168 2.66 -11.94 16.61
C ASP A 168 1.87 -11.83 17.93
N LEU A 169 0.54 -11.65 17.84
CA LEU A 169 -0.33 -11.42 18.99
C LEU A 169 -0.63 -12.69 19.78
N ASP A 170 -0.49 -13.87 19.16
CA ASP A 170 -0.60 -15.16 19.85
C ASP A 170 0.41 -15.26 21.01
N LEU A 171 1.51 -14.49 20.94
CA LEU A 171 2.48 -14.37 22.05
C LEU A 171 1.88 -13.76 23.31
N LEU A 172 0.84 -12.93 23.20
CA LEU A 172 0.20 -12.28 24.35
C LEU A 172 -0.59 -13.27 25.21
N ASP A 173 -1.06 -14.37 24.62
CA ASP A 173 -1.74 -15.45 25.31
C ASP A 173 -0.75 -16.36 26.06
N GLU A 174 0.45 -16.54 25.51
CA GLU A 174 1.54 -17.31 26.12
C GLU A 174 2.34 -16.49 27.16
N ALA A 175 2.33 -15.16 27.04
CA ALA A 175 3.15 -14.28 27.85
C ALA A 175 2.71 -14.27 29.32
N SER A 176 3.69 -14.35 30.22
CA SER A 176 3.46 -14.11 31.64
C SER A 176 2.97 -12.67 31.88
N PRO A 177 2.32 -12.37 33.02
CA PRO A 177 1.91 -11.01 33.34
C PRO A 177 3.07 -9.99 33.33
N GLU A 178 4.28 -10.43 33.70
CA GLU A 178 5.47 -9.59 33.64
C GLU A 178 5.87 -9.26 32.20
N GLU A 179 5.88 -10.27 31.31
CA GLU A 179 6.20 -10.10 29.89
C GLU A 179 5.15 -9.26 29.16
N ARG A 180 3.85 -9.47 29.43
CA ARG A 180 2.78 -8.61 28.92
C ARG A 180 2.98 -7.16 29.35
N GLY A 181 3.36 -6.94 30.61
CA GLY A 181 3.70 -5.61 31.12
C GLY A 181 4.95 -5.00 30.46
N GLN A 182 5.92 -5.82 30.04
CA GLN A 182 7.09 -5.35 29.28
C GLN A 182 6.71 -4.95 27.85
N ILE A 183 5.86 -5.73 27.18
CA ILE A 183 5.34 -5.44 25.85
C ILE A 183 4.47 -4.17 25.87
N GLU A 184 3.58 -4.04 26.84
CA GLU A 184 2.77 -2.83 27.04
C GLU A 184 3.65 -1.59 27.22
N ARG A 185 4.66 -1.65 28.11
CA ARG A 185 5.59 -0.52 28.30
C ARG A 185 6.34 -0.17 27.02
N LEU A 186 6.73 -1.16 26.23
CA LEU A 186 7.37 -0.95 24.94
C LEU A 186 6.45 -0.15 24.00
N LEU A 187 5.22 -0.63 23.77
CA LEU A 187 4.23 0.04 22.91
C LEU A 187 3.90 1.46 23.40
N LEU A 188 3.60 1.62 24.69
CA LEU A 188 3.27 2.93 25.27
C LEU A 188 4.43 3.92 25.18
N SER A 189 5.67 3.46 25.33
CA SER A 189 6.86 4.33 25.29
C SER A 189 7.16 4.92 23.92
N ARG A 190 6.80 4.21 22.84
CA ARG A 190 6.95 4.67 21.47
C ARG A 190 5.80 5.56 21.00
N GLY A 191 4.64 5.43 21.62
CA GLY A 191 3.38 5.97 21.08
C GLY A 191 2.79 5.05 20.00
N VAL A 192 1.56 5.36 19.60
CA VAL A 192 0.88 4.66 18.50
C VAL A 192 1.42 5.25 17.20
N GLN A 193 2.10 4.46 16.39
CA GLN A 193 2.73 4.92 15.14
C GLN A 193 2.05 4.38 13.90
N ASP A 194 1.36 3.24 14.02
CA ASP A 194 0.60 2.63 12.93
C ASP A 194 -0.56 1.78 13.48
N TRP A 195 -1.30 1.12 12.57
CA TRP A 195 -2.45 0.30 12.92
C TRP A 195 -2.10 -0.96 13.72
N ARG A 196 -0.87 -1.47 13.64
CA ARG A 196 -0.43 -2.68 14.39
C ARG A 196 -0.22 -2.35 15.86
N ASP A 197 0.22 -1.12 16.16
CA ASP A 197 0.26 -0.63 17.54
C ASP A 197 -1.13 -0.55 18.16
N VAL A 198 -2.11 -0.10 17.38
CA VAL A 198 -3.52 -0.08 17.80
C VAL A 198 -4.02 -1.50 18.09
N GLU A 199 -3.83 -2.41 17.15
CA GLU A 199 -4.22 -3.82 17.27
C GLU A 199 -3.60 -4.48 18.52
N ALA A 200 -2.31 -4.27 18.76
CA ALA A 200 -1.63 -4.86 19.91
C ALA A 200 -2.03 -4.23 21.25
N LEU A 201 -2.27 -2.92 21.28
CA LEU A 201 -2.81 -2.26 22.48
C LEU A 201 -4.23 -2.72 22.78
N ALA A 202 -5.05 -2.94 21.75
CA ALA A 202 -6.40 -3.48 21.90
C ALA A 202 -6.34 -4.91 22.45
N ALA A 203 -5.46 -5.76 21.90
CA ALA A 203 -5.26 -7.12 22.39
C ALA A 203 -4.75 -7.19 23.85
N LEU A 204 -4.00 -6.18 24.31
CA LEU A 204 -3.55 -6.10 25.70
C LEU A 204 -4.70 -5.78 26.67
N ASP A 205 -5.67 -4.97 26.23
CA ASP A 205 -6.89 -4.54 26.95
C ASP A 205 -6.67 -4.11 28.42
N THR A 206 -5.57 -3.41 28.68
CA THR A 206 -5.31 -2.84 30.01
C THR A 206 -5.91 -1.43 30.11
N PRO A 207 -6.16 -0.91 31.32
CA PRO A 207 -6.62 0.48 31.49
C PRO A 207 -5.67 1.52 30.86
N LYS A 208 -4.36 1.25 30.81
CA LYS A 208 -3.37 2.15 30.20
C LYS A 208 -3.40 2.06 28.67
N ALA A 209 -3.52 0.85 28.12
CA ALA A 209 -3.66 0.65 26.69
C ALA A 209 -4.94 1.31 26.17
N GLN A 210 -6.08 1.09 26.83
CA GLN A 210 -7.35 1.76 26.50
C GLN A 210 -7.25 3.28 26.61
N ALA A 211 -6.58 3.81 27.63
CA ALA A 211 -6.37 5.26 27.73
C ALA A 211 -5.56 5.81 26.54
N LYS A 212 -4.52 5.07 26.12
CA LYS A 212 -3.72 5.45 24.95
C LYS A 212 -4.48 5.34 23.64
N LEU A 213 -5.36 4.34 23.49
CA LEU A 213 -6.23 4.19 22.34
C LEU A 213 -7.26 5.32 22.24
N ARG A 214 -7.84 5.78 23.36
CA ARG A 214 -8.73 6.95 23.37
C ARG A 214 -7.99 8.24 22.96
N GLU A 215 -6.76 8.42 23.41
CA GLU A 215 -5.90 9.53 22.95
C GLU A 215 -5.63 9.43 21.44
N ALA A 216 -5.30 8.23 20.95
CA ALA A 216 -5.07 7.98 19.53
C ALA A 216 -6.31 8.21 18.66
N LEU A 217 -7.51 7.91 19.17
CA LEU A 217 -8.77 8.22 18.50
C LEU A 217 -9.02 9.74 18.37
N GLN A 218 -8.51 10.54 19.31
CA GLN A 218 -8.68 12.00 19.31
C GLN A 218 -7.59 12.73 18.52
N GLU A 219 -6.35 12.27 18.60
CA GLU A 219 -5.18 12.99 18.11
C GLU A 219 -4.44 12.29 16.95
N GLY A 220 -4.73 11.01 16.71
CA GLY A 220 -4.11 10.25 15.64
C GLY A 220 -4.52 10.73 14.25
N ASP A 221 -3.74 10.35 13.24
CA ASP A 221 -4.17 10.53 11.85
C ASP A 221 -5.39 9.62 11.54
N SER A 222 -6.02 9.85 10.39
CA SER A 222 -7.21 9.09 9.98
C SER A 222 -6.99 7.58 9.93
N GLN A 223 -5.78 7.11 9.61
CA GLN A 223 -5.48 5.68 9.59
C GLN A 223 -5.50 5.10 11.01
N ILE A 224 -4.86 5.80 11.95
CA ILE A 224 -4.85 5.40 13.37
C ILE A 224 -6.26 5.46 13.96
N GLN A 225 -7.00 6.54 13.70
CA GLN A 225 -8.37 6.72 14.20
C GLN A 225 -9.28 5.59 13.73
N VAL A 226 -9.29 5.28 12.43
CA VAL A 226 -10.09 4.18 11.85
C VAL A 226 -9.62 2.82 12.37
N ALA A 227 -8.31 2.62 12.56
CA ALA A 227 -7.82 1.40 13.19
C ALA A 227 -8.37 1.23 14.61
N VAL A 228 -8.49 2.31 15.40
CA VAL A 228 -9.09 2.24 16.75
C VAL A 228 -10.56 1.84 16.66
N LEU A 229 -11.31 2.38 15.71
CA LEU A 229 -12.71 1.99 15.48
C LEU A 229 -12.85 0.49 15.17
N ASN A 230 -11.92 -0.08 14.42
CA ASN A 230 -11.96 -1.49 14.03
C ASN A 230 -11.54 -2.43 15.16
N TYR A 231 -10.44 -2.12 15.86
CA TYR A 231 -9.84 -3.04 16.84
C TYR A 231 -10.34 -2.83 18.27
N ALA A 232 -10.89 -1.65 18.59
CA ALA A 232 -11.41 -1.31 19.91
C ALA A 232 -12.70 -0.45 19.81
N PRO A 233 -13.74 -0.90 19.09
CA PRO A 233 -14.97 -0.12 18.83
C PRO A 233 -15.68 0.31 20.12
N GLU A 234 -15.57 -0.46 21.19
CA GLU A 234 -16.16 -0.15 22.49
C GLU A 234 -15.57 1.09 23.17
N LEU A 235 -14.41 1.57 22.71
CA LEU A 235 -13.79 2.80 23.21
C LEU A 235 -14.33 4.06 22.55
N ALA A 236 -15.06 3.93 21.43
CA ALA A 236 -15.59 5.04 20.66
C ALA A 236 -17.10 5.21 20.87
N GLY A 237 -17.53 6.43 21.19
CA GLY A 237 -18.95 6.78 21.10
C GLY A 237 -19.39 6.94 19.63
N ALA A 238 -20.70 7.00 19.40
CA ALA A 238 -21.24 7.25 18.06
C ALA A 238 -20.75 8.59 17.46
N ASP A 239 -20.57 9.61 18.30
CA ASP A 239 -20.07 10.92 17.88
C ASP A 239 -18.59 10.85 17.49
N ASP A 240 -17.76 10.14 18.27
CA ASP A 240 -16.34 9.93 17.96
C ASP A 240 -16.17 9.13 16.67
N ARG A 241 -16.96 8.05 16.51
CA ARG A 241 -17.00 7.23 15.29
C ARG A 241 -17.37 8.05 14.07
N THR A 242 -18.39 8.91 14.19
CA THR A 242 -18.82 9.82 13.13
C THR A 242 -17.71 10.81 12.77
N ALA A 243 -17.08 11.45 13.76
CA ALA A 243 -16.04 12.45 13.54
C ALA A 243 -14.79 11.85 12.87
N ALA A 244 -14.34 10.69 13.34
CA ALA A 244 -13.20 9.96 12.77
C ALA A 244 -13.47 9.54 11.31
N LEU A 245 -14.67 9.03 11.01
CA LEU A 245 -15.04 8.65 9.64
C LEU A 245 -15.13 9.84 8.70
N VAL A 246 -15.74 10.94 9.13
CA VAL A 246 -15.78 12.17 8.33
C VAL A 246 -14.37 12.66 8.02
N ALA A 247 -13.49 12.73 9.02
CA ALA A 247 -12.10 13.13 8.82
C ALA A 247 -11.35 12.21 7.84
N ALA A 248 -11.54 10.89 7.98
CA ALA A 248 -10.92 9.90 7.10
C ALA A 248 -11.43 10.00 5.65
N LEU A 249 -12.74 10.09 5.44
CA LEU A 249 -13.32 10.23 4.10
C LEU A 249 -12.89 11.55 3.42
N GLU A 250 -12.62 12.59 4.20
CA GLU A 250 -12.18 13.88 3.66
C GLU A 250 -10.68 13.94 3.34
N THR A 251 -9.83 13.16 4.02
CA THR A 251 -8.37 13.34 3.95
C THR A 251 -7.54 12.09 3.69
N ALA A 252 -8.04 10.89 4.03
CA ALA A 252 -7.28 9.65 3.86
C ALA A 252 -7.17 9.25 2.37
N GLU A 253 -6.06 8.63 2.01
CA GLU A 253 -5.81 8.07 0.68
C GLU A 253 -5.99 6.54 0.70
N PHE A 254 -6.07 5.91 -0.47
CA PHE A 254 -6.01 4.44 -0.56
C PHE A 254 -4.74 3.92 0.13
N TYR A 255 -4.87 2.81 0.85
CA TYR A 255 -3.82 2.24 1.72
C TYR A 255 -3.42 3.10 2.93
N GLY A 256 -3.89 4.35 3.02
CA GLY A 256 -3.73 5.25 4.17
C GLY A 256 -4.97 5.33 5.06
N GLY A 257 -5.77 4.26 5.13
CA GLY A 257 -6.98 4.17 5.95
C GLY A 257 -8.31 4.43 5.24
N LEU A 258 -8.30 4.91 3.98
CA LEU A 258 -9.55 5.20 3.25
C LEU A 258 -10.40 3.95 3.01
N THR A 259 -9.78 2.83 2.64
CA THR A 259 -10.49 1.56 2.40
C THR A 259 -11.23 1.11 3.66
N GLN A 260 -10.57 1.16 4.81
CA GLN A 260 -11.17 0.80 6.08
C GLN A 260 -12.29 1.76 6.49
N ALA A 261 -12.11 3.07 6.24
CA ALA A 261 -13.16 4.07 6.50
C ALA A 261 -14.40 3.83 5.63
N MET A 262 -14.21 3.42 4.36
CA MET A 262 -15.31 3.08 3.47
C MET A 262 -16.05 1.81 3.94
N THR A 263 -15.31 0.74 4.26
CA THR A 263 -15.91 -0.49 4.81
C THR A 263 -16.71 -0.22 6.07
N GLU A 264 -16.20 0.63 6.95
CA GLU A 264 -16.92 1.03 8.17
C GLU A 264 -18.17 1.88 7.85
N ALA A 265 -18.09 2.76 6.84
CA ALA A 265 -19.22 3.56 6.39
C ALA A 265 -20.33 2.72 5.71
N GLU A 266 -20.02 1.54 5.18
CA GLU A 266 -21.04 0.59 4.70
C GLU A 266 -22.02 0.22 5.82
N GLU A 267 -21.51 -0.03 7.03
CA GLU A 267 -22.31 -0.43 8.18
C GLU A 267 -22.78 0.75 9.05
N PHE A 268 -22.01 1.85 9.08
CA PHE A 268 -22.25 3.01 9.94
C PHE A 268 -22.17 4.33 9.16
N HIS A 269 -23.31 4.74 8.60
CA HIS A 269 -23.45 5.93 7.76
C HIS A 269 -24.48 6.93 8.34
N PRO A 270 -24.23 7.56 9.50
CA PRO A 270 -25.04 8.69 9.93
C PRO A 270 -24.99 9.83 8.90
N PRO A 271 -25.95 10.77 8.91
CA PRO A 271 -26.04 11.81 7.88
C PRO A 271 -24.75 12.59 7.61
N ALA A 272 -23.92 12.83 8.62
CA ALA A 272 -22.64 13.52 8.46
C ALA A 272 -21.61 12.71 7.63
N VAL A 273 -21.61 11.39 7.75
CA VAL A 273 -20.76 10.48 6.96
C VAL A 273 -21.23 10.45 5.50
N VAL A 274 -22.55 10.34 5.28
CA VAL A 274 -23.16 10.44 3.94
C VAL A 274 -22.81 11.79 3.28
N ASP A 275 -22.88 12.89 4.04
CA ASP A 275 -22.48 14.20 3.53
C ASP A 275 -21.00 14.27 3.15
N ALA A 276 -20.12 13.63 3.94
CA ALA A 276 -18.70 13.55 3.63
C ALA A 276 -18.44 12.78 2.33
N LEU A 277 -19.18 11.68 2.09
CA LEU A 277 -19.13 10.95 0.82
C LEU A 277 -19.56 11.84 -0.34
N PHE A 278 -20.69 12.56 -0.24
CA PHE A 278 -21.12 13.47 -1.29
C PHE A 278 -20.12 14.62 -1.53
N ARG A 279 -19.53 15.21 -0.49
CA ARG A 279 -18.43 16.18 -0.64
C ARG A 279 -17.27 15.55 -1.39
N GLY A 280 -16.93 14.32 -1.07
CA GLY A 280 -15.80 13.64 -1.69
C GLY A 280 -16.02 13.29 -3.15
N VAL A 281 -17.24 12.91 -3.56
CA VAL A 281 -17.61 12.75 -4.98
C VAL A 281 -17.30 14.03 -5.77
N LEU A 282 -17.56 15.20 -5.20
CA LEU A 282 -17.29 16.48 -5.86
C LEU A 282 -15.81 16.89 -5.79
N ARG A 283 -15.13 16.64 -4.65
CA ARG A 283 -13.85 17.32 -4.32
C ARG A 283 -12.61 16.43 -4.33
N ARG A 284 -12.72 15.11 -4.19
CA ARG A 284 -11.56 14.20 -4.14
C ARG A 284 -11.04 13.85 -5.54
N SER A 285 -9.94 13.11 -5.63
CA SER A 285 -9.42 12.62 -6.92
C SER A 285 -10.45 11.73 -7.63
N GLY A 286 -10.36 11.63 -8.96
CA GLY A 286 -11.33 10.88 -9.76
C GLY A 286 -11.50 9.42 -9.33
N GLU A 287 -10.40 8.77 -8.94
CA GLU A 287 -10.42 7.40 -8.40
C GLU A 287 -11.21 7.30 -7.09
N ILE A 288 -11.01 8.24 -6.16
CA ILE A 288 -11.74 8.26 -4.88
C ILE A 288 -13.22 8.62 -5.11
N ALA A 289 -13.49 9.62 -5.96
CA ALA A 289 -14.85 10.05 -6.30
C ALA A 289 -15.68 8.90 -6.89
N THR A 290 -15.07 8.08 -7.76
CA THR A 290 -15.66 6.86 -8.32
C THR A 290 -16.13 5.91 -7.21
N ASN A 291 -15.26 5.65 -6.25
CA ASN A 291 -15.53 4.74 -5.13
C ASN A 291 -16.59 5.29 -4.17
N PHE A 292 -16.60 6.60 -3.93
CA PHE A 292 -17.63 7.23 -3.09
C PHE A 292 -19.00 7.24 -3.76
N ALA A 293 -19.07 7.44 -5.08
CA ALA A 293 -20.32 7.35 -5.83
C ALA A 293 -20.91 5.92 -5.78
N ALA A 294 -20.06 4.91 -5.88
CA ALA A 294 -20.46 3.51 -5.74
C ALA A 294 -21.00 3.22 -4.33
N LEU A 295 -20.26 3.62 -3.28
CA LEU A 295 -20.69 3.45 -1.90
C LEU A 295 -22.00 4.19 -1.59
N LEU A 296 -22.20 5.40 -2.14
CA LEU A 296 -23.46 6.13 -2.01
C LEU A 296 -24.65 5.39 -2.63
N MET A 297 -24.46 4.74 -3.78
CA MET A 297 -25.52 3.90 -4.36
C MET A 297 -25.86 2.71 -3.47
N TYR A 298 -24.85 2.08 -2.86
CA TYR A 298 -25.05 0.96 -1.96
C TYR A 298 -25.78 1.35 -0.66
N VAL A 299 -25.33 2.39 0.06
CA VAL A 299 -25.96 2.82 1.32
C VAL A 299 -27.37 3.43 1.15
N HIS A 300 -27.80 3.68 -0.09
CA HIS A 300 -29.15 4.09 -0.46
C HIS A 300 -29.98 2.97 -1.12
N ASP A 301 -29.52 1.71 -1.02
CA ASP A 301 -30.21 0.53 -1.58
C ASP A 301 -30.43 0.60 -3.11
N LYS A 302 -29.55 1.28 -3.85
CA LYS A 302 -29.58 1.39 -5.32
C LYS A 302 -28.58 0.48 -6.02
N ALA A 303 -27.74 -0.21 -5.27
CA ALA A 303 -26.75 -1.19 -5.72
C ALA A 303 -26.76 -2.40 -4.78
N GLU A 304 -26.47 -3.61 -5.28
CA GLU A 304 -26.46 -4.83 -4.45
C GLU A 304 -25.18 -5.00 -3.64
N GLU A 305 -24.09 -4.36 -4.07
CA GLU A 305 -22.77 -4.40 -3.44
C GLU A 305 -22.12 -3.01 -3.43
N PRO A 306 -21.16 -2.74 -2.50
CA PRO A 306 -20.50 -1.44 -2.39
C PRO A 306 -19.85 -0.94 -3.69
N PHE A 307 -19.45 -1.85 -4.58
CA PHE A 307 -18.99 -1.55 -5.92
C PHE A 307 -19.63 -2.49 -6.95
N ASP A 308 -20.86 -2.20 -7.35
CA ASP A 308 -21.64 -3.00 -8.28
C ASP A 308 -21.06 -2.97 -9.72
N TRP A 309 -20.63 -4.12 -10.21
CA TRP A 309 -20.02 -4.24 -11.53
C TRP A 309 -20.96 -3.89 -12.69
N GLU A 310 -22.28 -4.03 -12.54
CA GLU A 310 -23.25 -3.64 -13.56
C GLU A 310 -23.36 -2.12 -13.67
N LEU A 311 -23.17 -1.42 -12.55
CA LEU A 311 -23.17 0.04 -12.47
C LEU A 311 -21.79 0.66 -12.70
N ARG A 312 -20.73 -0.15 -12.84
CA ARG A 312 -19.35 0.31 -13.08
C ARG A 312 -19.23 1.34 -14.21
N PRO A 313 -19.89 1.21 -15.39
CA PRO A 313 -19.82 2.24 -16.42
C PRO A 313 -20.23 3.62 -15.91
N PHE A 314 -21.25 3.69 -15.04
CA PHE A 314 -21.70 4.93 -14.43
C PHE A 314 -20.70 5.46 -13.38
N PHE A 315 -20.11 4.59 -12.55
CA PHE A 315 -19.13 5.05 -11.56
C PHE A 315 -17.87 5.65 -12.20
N LEU A 316 -17.39 5.05 -13.29
CA LEU A 316 -16.18 5.51 -13.99
C LEU A 316 -16.30 6.91 -14.59
N GLU A 317 -17.51 7.42 -14.78
CA GLU A 317 -17.77 8.79 -15.21
C GLU A 317 -17.29 9.84 -14.18
N PHE A 318 -17.15 9.45 -12.90
CA PHE A 318 -16.58 10.31 -11.86
C PHE A 318 -15.05 10.38 -11.89
N ASN A 319 -14.38 9.50 -12.66
CA ASN A 319 -12.93 9.52 -12.84
C ASN A 319 -12.50 10.58 -13.87
N THR A 320 -12.83 11.83 -13.59
CA THR A 320 -12.53 13.00 -14.42
C THR A 320 -11.96 14.13 -13.56
N ASP A 321 -11.05 14.91 -14.13
CA ASP A 321 -10.54 16.15 -13.52
C ASP A 321 -11.38 17.37 -13.92
N ASP A 322 -12.32 17.23 -14.86
CA ASP A 322 -13.21 18.30 -15.27
C ASP A 322 -14.36 18.48 -14.26
N MET A 323 -14.33 19.58 -13.51
CA MET A 323 -15.34 19.89 -12.52
C MET A 323 -16.74 20.08 -13.11
N ALA A 324 -16.87 20.56 -14.34
CA ALA A 324 -18.18 20.70 -14.99
C ALA A 324 -18.77 19.34 -15.35
N GLU A 325 -17.93 18.42 -15.86
CA GLU A 325 -18.31 17.04 -16.12
C GLU A 325 -18.67 16.31 -14.81
N ARG A 326 -17.85 16.45 -13.78
CA ARG A 326 -18.10 15.89 -12.45
C ARG A 326 -19.40 16.39 -11.86
N ARG A 327 -19.69 17.69 -11.95
CA ARG A 327 -20.96 18.26 -11.47
C ARG A 327 -22.16 17.71 -12.24
N ARG A 328 -22.05 17.51 -13.55
CA ARG A 328 -23.10 16.88 -14.36
C ARG A 328 -23.41 15.47 -13.85
N TRP A 329 -22.38 14.65 -13.63
CA TRP A 329 -22.57 13.28 -13.14
C TRP A 329 -23.04 13.24 -11.68
N PHE A 330 -22.64 14.19 -10.86
CA PHE A 330 -23.18 14.36 -9.50
C PHE A 330 -24.69 14.61 -9.49
N LEU A 331 -25.22 15.42 -10.42
CA LEU A 331 -26.67 15.65 -10.54
C LEU A 331 -27.41 14.36 -10.94
N GLU A 332 -26.85 13.60 -11.87
CA GLU A 332 -27.37 12.27 -12.25
C GLU A 332 -27.34 11.28 -11.07
N LEU A 333 -26.27 11.28 -10.27
CA LEU A 333 -26.19 10.49 -9.04
C LEU A 333 -27.31 10.89 -8.07
N CYS A 334 -27.52 12.19 -7.84
CA CYS A 334 -28.59 12.65 -6.96
C CYS A 334 -29.98 12.19 -7.43
N ASP A 335 -30.25 12.23 -8.74
CA ASP A 335 -31.50 11.75 -9.33
C ASP A 335 -31.70 10.25 -9.05
N ARG A 336 -30.66 9.42 -9.28
CA ARG A 336 -30.70 7.97 -9.02
C ARG A 336 -30.90 7.62 -7.54
N LEU A 337 -30.31 8.42 -6.65
CA LEU A 337 -30.45 8.28 -5.21
C LEU A 337 -31.77 8.86 -4.67
N GLU A 338 -32.55 9.54 -5.52
CA GLU A 338 -33.78 10.23 -5.14
C GLU A 338 -33.55 11.31 -4.06
N VAL A 339 -32.42 12.03 -4.13
CA VAL A 339 -32.07 13.13 -3.22
C VAL A 339 -32.13 14.49 -3.93
N ASP A 340 -32.54 15.53 -3.21
CA ASP A 340 -32.61 16.89 -3.73
C ASP A 340 -31.21 17.46 -3.95
N ALA A 341 -30.77 17.48 -5.21
CA ALA A 341 -29.46 17.95 -5.60
C ALA A 341 -29.23 19.44 -5.29
N GLU A 342 -30.27 20.28 -5.38
CA GLU A 342 -30.15 21.72 -5.12
C GLU A 342 -29.93 21.96 -3.62
N GLN A 343 -30.73 21.32 -2.78
CA GLN A 343 -30.56 21.38 -1.33
C GLN A 343 -29.21 20.81 -0.89
N LEU A 344 -28.78 19.70 -1.50
CA LEU A 344 -27.51 19.07 -1.19
C LEU A 344 -26.36 19.99 -1.56
N LEU A 345 -26.30 20.50 -2.79
CA LEU A 345 -25.26 21.44 -3.22
C LEU A 345 -25.18 22.68 -2.32
N ALA A 346 -26.32 23.26 -1.94
CA ALA A 346 -26.36 24.41 -1.04
C ALA A 346 -25.80 24.12 0.37
N ARG A 347 -25.83 22.86 0.82
CA ARG A 347 -25.24 22.42 2.10
C ARG A 347 -23.76 22.06 1.98
N LEU A 348 -23.33 21.62 0.80
CA LEU A 348 -21.96 21.16 0.57
C LEU A 348 -21.01 22.31 0.22
N GLU A 349 -21.51 23.38 -0.41
CA GLU A 349 -20.81 24.67 -0.61
C GLU A 349 -20.54 25.37 0.72
#